data_AF-A0A4Y4E217-F1
#
_entry.id   AF-A0A4Y4E217-F1
#
_cell.length_a   1.000
_cell.length_b   1.000
_cell.length_c   1.000
_cell.angle_alpha   90.00
_cell.angle_beta   90.00
_cell.angle_gamma   90.00
#
_symmetry.space_group_name_H-M   'P 1'
#
loop_
_entity.id
_entity.type
_entity.pdbx_description
1 polymer ?
#
loop_
_entity_poly.entity_id
_entity_poly.type
_entity_poly.pdbx_seq_one_letter_code
_entity_poly.pdbx_strand_id
1 'polypeptide(L)' 'MSGSQMVVRFTEDEKRVLEAAAEREGRSQNEIVREAVRRYGAERDALRDRLIADAIREYGPVLDKLA' A
#
# COMPACT_ATOMS: atom_id res chain seq x y z
N MET A 1 -11.36 -4.37 18.42
CA MET A 1 -11.23 -3.37 17.34
C MET A 1 -12.54 -3.28 16.61
N SER A 2 -13.10 -2.08 16.43
CA SER A 2 -14.31 -1.89 15.61
C SER A 2 -13.92 -2.01 14.14
N GLY A 3 -14.43 -3.01 13.44
CA GLY A 3 -14.20 -3.19 12.01
C GLY A 3 -15.30 -2.46 11.22
N SER A 4 -14.91 -1.63 10.24
CA SER A 4 -15.86 -1.10 9.26
C SER A 4 -16.04 -2.12 8.14
N GLN A 5 -17.28 -2.41 7.76
CA GLN A 5 -17.60 -3.31 6.66
C GLN A 5 -17.89 -2.48 5.41
N MET A 6 -17.27 -2.87 4.29
CA MET A 6 -17.52 -2.28 2.99
C MET A 6 -17.79 -3.37 1.94
N VAL A 7 -18.57 -3.02 0.92
CA VAL A 7 -18.80 -3.88 -0.23
C VAL A 7 -17.96 -3.37 -1.38
N VAL A 8 -17.08 -4.21 -1.92
CA VAL A 8 -16.24 -3.92 -3.08
C VAL A 8 -16.70 -4.80 -4.23
N ARG A 9 -16.81 -4.22 -5.43
CA ARG A 9 -17.09 -4.97 -6.66
C ARG A 9 -15.79 -5.24 -7.39
N PHE A 10 -15.56 -6.50 -7.67
CA PHE A 10 -14.47 -6.95 -8.52
C PHE A 10 -15.04 -7.33 -9.89
N THR A 11 -14.23 -7.15 -10.92
CA THR A 11 -14.46 -7.79 -12.22
C THR A 11 -14.31 -9.31 -12.08
N GLU A 12 -14.86 -10.06 -13.04
CA GLU A 12 -14.76 -11.53 -13.02
C GLU A 12 -13.31 -12.03 -13.13
N ASP A 13 -12.43 -11.26 -13.78
CA ASP A 13 -11.01 -11.61 -13.89
C ASP A 13 -10.29 -11.37 -12.57
N GLU A 14 -10.53 -10.24 -11.91
CA GLU A 14 -9.97 -9.95 -10.57
C GLU A 14 -10.44 -10.98 -9.54
N LYS A 15 -11.72 -11.38 -9.60
CA LYS A 15 -12.29 -12.41 -8.74
C LYS A 15 -11.59 -13.75 -8.94
N ARG A 16 -11.38 -14.18 -10.19
CA ARG A 16 -10.66 -15.42 -10.52
C ARG A 16 -9.22 -15.40 -10.01
N VAL A 17 -8.52 -14.27 -10.13
CA VAL A 17 -7.16 -14.11 -9.60
C VAL A 17 -7.15 -14.25 -8.08
N LEU A 18 -8.11 -13.63 -7.40
CA LEU A 18 -8.22 -13.68 -5.94
C LEU A 18 -8.59 -15.08 -5.43
N GLU A 19 -9.48 -15.79 -6.12
CA GLU A 19 -9.85 -17.19 -5.84
C GLU A 19 -8.64 -18.11 -5.98
N ALA A 20 -7.92 -18.03 -7.10
CA ALA A 20 -6.74 -18.86 -7.32
C ALA A 20 -5.63 -18.58 -6.29
N ALA A 21 -5.45 -17.32 -5.88
CA ALA A 21 -4.51 -16.96 -4.82
C ALA A 21 -4.93 -17.53 -3.46
N ALA A 22 -6.23 -17.44 -3.12
CA ALA A 22 -6.78 -18.00 -1.90
C ALA A 22 -6.57 -19.52 -1.81
N GLU A 23 -6.85 -20.25 -2.89
CA GLU A 23 -6.62 -21.70 -2.97
C GLU A 23 -5.14 -22.06 -2.84
N ARG A 24 -4.28 -21.38 -3.60
CA ARG A 24 -2.84 -21.63 -3.61
C ARG A 24 -2.19 -21.38 -2.25
N GLU A 25 -2.64 -20.34 -1.53
CA GLU A 25 -2.05 -19.92 -0.26
C GLU A 25 -2.73 -20.57 0.95
N GLY A 26 -3.87 -21.24 0.77
CA GLY A 26 -4.66 -21.79 1.88
C GLY A 26 -5.26 -20.71 2.78
N ARG A 27 -5.57 -19.54 2.21
CA ARG A 27 -6.00 -18.34 2.92
C ARG A 27 -7.39 -17.89 2.47
N SER A 28 -8.07 -17.14 3.31
CA SER A 28 -9.32 -16.49 2.88
C SER A 28 -9.03 -15.31 1.95
N GLN A 29 -9.91 -15.09 0.97
CA GLN A 29 -9.86 -13.92 0.09
C GLN A 29 -9.82 -12.60 0.88
N ASN A 30 -10.58 -12.50 1.97
CA ASN A 30 -10.57 -11.33 2.87
C ASN A 30 -9.21 -11.10 3.54
N GLU A 31 -8.44 -12.15 3.81
CA GLU A 31 -7.11 -12.00 4.36
C GLU A 31 -6.14 -11.42 3.33
N ILE A 32 -6.21 -11.93 2.10
CA ILE A 32 -5.42 -11.46 0.96
C ILE A 32 -5.73 -9.99 0.67
N VAL A 33 -7.02 -9.61 0.60
CA VAL A 33 -7.44 -8.21 0.38
C VAL A 33 -6.94 -7.30 1.50
N ARG A 34 -7.08 -7.70 2.77
CA ARG A 34 -6.57 -6.90 3.91
C ARG A 34 -5.07 -6.72 3.85
N GLU A 35 -4.33 -7.74 3.43
CA GLU A 35 -2.90 -7.63 3.24
C GLU A 35 -2.54 -6.68 2.10
N ALA A 36 -3.21 -6.79 0.95
CA ALA A 36 -3.00 -5.91 -0.18
C ALA A 36 -3.21 -4.43 0.20
N VAL A 37 -4.28 -4.12 0.96
CA VAL A 37 -4.54 -2.77 1.47
C VAL A 37 -3.40 -2.27 2.38
N ARG A 38 -2.89 -3.12 3.28
CA ARG A 38 -1.76 -2.75 4.15
C ARG A 38 -0.49 -2.48 3.36
N ARG A 39 -0.18 -3.34 2.38
CA ARG A 39 0.99 -3.18 1.51
C ARG A 39 0.92 -1.89 0.71
N TYR A 40 -0.23 -1.59 0.11
CA TYR A 40 -0.45 -0.34 -0.62
C TYR A 40 -0.15 0.91 0.25
N GLY A 41 -0.65 0.93 1.49
CA GLY A 41 -0.35 2.02 2.43
C GLY A 41 1.14 2.14 2.75
N ALA A 42 1.78 1.03 3.10
CA ALA A 42 3.20 1.01 3.47
C ALA A 42 4.12 1.41 2.31
N GLU A 43 3.86 0.94 1.09
CA GLU A 43 4.62 1.30 -0.11
C GLU A 43 4.48 2.79 -0.44
N ARG A 44 3.27 3.33 -0.29
CA ARG A 44 3.01 4.76 -0.49
C ARG A 44 3.74 5.63 0.53
N ASP A 45 3.73 5.25 1.80
CA ASP A 45 4.46 5.97 2.85
C ASP A 45 5.98 5.89 2.63
N ALA A 46 6.50 4.71 2.29
CA ALA A 46 7.92 4.55 1.98
C ALA A 46 8.37 5.41 0.78
N LEU A 47 7.55 5.50 -0.27
CA LEU A 47 7.81 6.38 -1.40
C LEU A 47 7.82 7.85 -0.97
N ARG A 48 6.83 8.28 -0.18
CA ARG A 48 6.76 9.65 0.34
C ARG A 48 8.02 9.99 1.14
N ASP A 49 8.38 9.14 2.08
CA ASP A 49 9.51 9.39 2.98
C ASP A 49 10.84 9.43 2.22
N ARG A 50 10.99 8.58 1.19
CA ARG A 50 12.13 8.65 0.26
C ARG A 50 12.19 9.99 -0.48
N LEU A 51 11.08 10.45 -1.05
CA LEU A 51 11.02 11.72 -1.77
C LEU A 51 11.35 12.90 -0.85
N ILE A 52 10.86 12.89 0.39
CA ILE A 52 11.21 13.91 1.40
C ILE A 52 12.71 13.87 1.71
N ALA A 53 13.28 12.68 1.92
CA ALA A 53 14.70 12.54 2.20
C ALA A 53 15.57 13.00 1.03
N ASP A 54 15.17 12.71 -0.21
CA ASP A 54 15.85 13.19 -1.41
C ASP A 54 15.79 14.71 -1.52
N ALA A 55 14.63 15.32 -1.27
CA ALA A 55 14.48 16.78 -1.26
C ALA A 55 15.31 17.46 -0.17
N ILE A 56 15.33 16.92 1.06
CA ILE A 56 16.17 17.46 2.15
C ILE A 56 17.66 17.38 1.76
N ARG A 57 18.09 16.27 1.14
CA ARG A 57 19.48 16.10 0.72
C ARG A 57 19.89 17.09 -0.38
N GLU A 58 18.99 17.33 -1.33
CA GLU A 58 19.25 18.21 -2.47
C GLU A 58 19.17 19.69 -2.10
N TYR A 59 18.12 20.10 -1.38
CA TYR A 59 17.84 21.50 -1.11
C TYR A 59 18.29 21.96 0.28
N GLY A 60 18.43 21.06 1.25
CA GLY A 60 18.86 21.40 2.62
C GLY A 60 20.15 22.22 2.65
N PRO A 61 21.24 21.78 1.99
CA PRO A 61 22.50 22.53 1.98
C PRO A 61 22.42 23.92 1.32
N VAL A 62 21.43 24.15 0.46
CA VAL A 62 21.18 25.46 -0.15
C VAL A 62 20.37 26.34 0.79
N LEU A 63 19.32 25.79 1.39
CA LEU A 63 18.48 26.48 2.37
C LEU A 63 19.28 26.87 3.62
N ASP A 64 20.19 26.01 4.09
CA ASP A 64 21.08 26.29 5.22
C ASP A 64 22.03 27.48 4.97
N LYS A 65 22.33 27.79 3.70
CA LYS A 65 23.17 28.95 3.33
C LYS A 65 22.37 30.25 3.20
N LEU A 66 21.03 30.15 3.16
CA LEU A 66 20.11 31.28 3.05
C LEU A 66 19.52 31.70 4.41
N ALA A 67 19.73 30.89 5.46
CA ALA A 67 19.38 31.17 6.85
C ALA A 67 20.51 31.90 7.59
#